data_AF-A0A662FQF6-F1
#
_entry.id   AF-A0A662FQF6-F1
#
_cell.length_a   1.000
_cell.length_b   1.000
_cell.length_c   1.000
_cell.angle_alpha   90.00
_cell.angle_beta   90.00
_cell.angle_gamma   90.00
#
_symmetry.space_group_name_H-M   'P 1'
#
loop_
_entity.id
_entity.type
_entity.pdbx_description
1 polymer ?
#
loop_
_entity_poly.entity_id
_entity_poly.type
_entity_poly.pdbx_seq_one_letter_code
_entity_poly.pdbx_strand_id
1 'polypeptide(L)'
;MLITRIFYKVVFGSDIIVPPFTSKVSKTLLLARYPEMEREFKSREPYKRFTVSVIYHGVKPAINFKGRGMLRLRAGTPYTFTVSYIGEFPHSIIGAWEAD
;
A
#
# COMPACT_ATOMS: atom_id res chain seq x y z
N MET A 1 -3.40 -23.08 4.88
CA MET A 1 -3.26 -21.66 5.24
C MET A 1 -3.36 -20.86 3.95
N LEU A 2 -4.42 -20.05 3.79
CA LEU A 2 -4.59 -19.20 2.61
C LEU A 2 -3.80 -17.90 2.80
N ILE A 3 -3.06 -17.47 1.78
CA ILE A 3 -2.44 -16.14 1.74
C ILE A 3 -3.07 -15.40 0.58
N THR A 4 -3.82 -14.35 0.88
CA THR A 4 -4.43 -13.48 -0.12
C THR A 4 -3.48 -12.35 -0.45
N ARG A 5 -3.21 -12.12 -1.73
CA ARG A 5 -2.37 -11.01 -2.18
C ARG A 5 -3.14 -10.13 -3.17
N ILE A 6 -3.33 -8.88 -2.80
CA ILE A 6 -4.01 -7.87 -3.63
C ILE A 6 -2.96 -6.97 -4.26
N PHE A 7 -3.10 -6.75 -5.57
CA PHE A 7 -2.23 -5.88 -6.36
C PHE A 7 -2.96 -4.59 -6.69
N TYR A 8 -2.40 -3.46 -6.25
CA TYR A 8 -2.94 -2.14 -6.52
C TYR A 8 -2.12 -1.45 -7.59
N LYS A 9 -2.80 -0.78 -8.52
CA LYS A 9 -2.22 0.20 -9.44
C LYS A 9 -2.67 1.59 -9.00
N VAL A 10 -1.74 2.52 -8.88
CA VAL A 10 -2.01 3.92 -8.50
C VAL A 10 -1.39 4.86 -9.52
N VAL A 11 -2.15 5.90 -9.87
CA VAL A 11 -1.71 7.02 -10.70
C VAL A 11 -1.98 8.30 -9.92
N PHE A 12 -0.97 9.12 -9.74
CA PHE A 12 -1.12 10.38 -9.02
C PHE A 12 -1.53 11.51 -9.98
N GLY A 13 -2.47 12.36 -9.54
CA GLY A 13 -2.90 13.54 -10.31
C GLY A 13 -1.86 14.67 -10.32
N SER A 14 -0.96 14.70 -9.34
CA SER A 14 0.12 15.67 -9.22
C SER A 14 1.42 14.99 -8.77
N ASP A 15 2.55 15.64 -9.01
CA ASP A 15 3.82 15.19 -8.46
C ASP A 15 3.76 15.23 -6.93
N ILE A 16 4.19 14.15 -6.27
CA ILE A 16 4.21 14.07 -4.81
C ILE A 16 5.62 13.83 -4.29
N ILE A 17 5.94 14.48 -3.18
CA ILE A 17 7.22 14.39 -2.49
C ILE A 17 7.02 13.55 -1.23
N VAL A 18 7.71 12.42 -1.14
CA VAL A 18 7.45 11.40 -0.12
C VAL A 18 8.74 10.99 0.59
N PRO A 19 8.65 10.46 1.83
CA PRO A 19 9.82 9.96 2.54
C PRO A 19 10.59 8.86 1.77
N PRO A 20 11.84 8.58 2.16
CA PRO A 20 12.70 7.57 1.53
C PRO A 20 12.07 6.17 1.40
N PHE A 21 11.15 5.82 2.31
CA PHE A 21 10.42 4.56 2.28
C PHE A 21 8.95 4.82 1.97
N THR A 22 8.51 4.38 0.80
CA THR A 22 7.16 4.61 0.28
C THR A 22 6.11 3.67 0.87
N SER A 23 6.47 2.74 1.75
CA SER A 23 5.50 1.89 2.47
C SER A 23 4.49 2.73 3.28
N LYS A 24 4.91 3.89 3.79
CA LYS A 24 3.99 4.84 4.44
C LYS A 24 2.95 5.39 3.47
N VAL A 25 3.33 5.67 2.22
CA VAL A 25 2.41 6.12 1.17
C VAL A 25 1.43 5.01 0.82
N SER A 26 1.91 3.78 0.60
CA SER A 26 1.05 2.62 0.35
C SER A 26 0.03 2.42 1.48
N LYS A 27 0.46 2.53 2.74
CA LYS A 27 -0.44 2.46 3.90
C LYS A 27 -1.46 3.60 3.90
N THR A 28 -1.04 4.83 3.62
CA THR A 28 -1.96 5.98 3.54
C THR A 28 -3.01 5.79 2.44
N LEU A 29 -2.60 5.34 1.25
CA LEU A 29 -3.53 5.05 0.14
C LEU A 29 -4.52 3.96 0.51
N LEU A 30 -4.03 2.89 1.16
CA LEU A 30 -4.89 1.80 1.62
C LEU A 30 -5.90 2.28 2.67
N LEU A 31 -5.48 3.05 3.67
CA LEU A 31 -6.36 3.59 4.71
C LEU A 31 -7.33 4.64 4.18
N ALA A 32 -6.97 5.36 3.12
CA ALA A 32 -7.89 6.29 2.45
C ALA A 32 -9.02 5.53 1.73
N ARG A 33 -8.74 4.33 1.20
CA ARG A 33 -9.75 3.47 0.56
C ARG A 33 -10.53 2.63 1.57
N TYR A 34 -9.87 2.14 2.62
CA TYR A 34 -10.44 1.27 3.66
C TYR A 34 -10.12 1.81 5.06
N PRO A 35 -10.82 2.86 5.51
CA PRO A 35 -10.59 3.47 6.82
C PRO A 35 -10.78 2.49 7.99
N GLU A 36 -11.62 1.45 7.83
CA GLU A 36 -11.89 0.44 8.85
C GLU A 36 -10.64 -0.38 9.23
N MET A 37 -9.65 -0.47 8.34
CA MET A 37 -8.38 -1.15 8.62
C MET A 37 -7.51 -0.40 9.62
N GLU A 38 -7.81 0.86 9.94
CA GLU A 38 -6.95 1.69 10.79
C GLU A 38 -6.72 1.05 12.17
N ARG A 39 -7.73 0.38 12.72
CA ARG A 39 -7.62 -0.37 13.99
C ARG A 39 -6.58 -1.47 13.90
N GLU A 40 -6.57 -2.27 12.84
CA GLU A 40 -5.58 -3.33 12.63
C GLU A 40 -4.16 -2.74 12.44
N PHE A 41 -4.05 -1.65 11.68
CA PHE A 41 -2.77 -0.96 11.46
C PHE A 41 -2.19 -0.33 12.73
N LYS A 42 -3.03 0.14 13.66
CA LYS A 42 -2.63 0.72 14.94
C LYS A 42 -2.48 -0.30 16.06
N SER A 43 -3.00 -1.51 15.90
CA SER A 43 -2.86 -2.61 16.86
C SER A 43 -1.39 -2.81 17.25
N ARG A 44 -1.13 -3.11 18.53
CA ARG A 44 0.21 -3.46 19.04
C ARG A 44 0.42 -4.97 19.11
N GLU A 45 -0.54 -5.75 18.62
CA GLU A 45 -0.43 -7.20 18.59
C GLU A 45 0.81 -7.62 17.78
N PRO A 46 1.59 -8.57 18.31
CA PRO A 46 2.71 -9.13 17.58
C PRO A 46 2.21 -9.95 16.39
N TYR A 47 3.05 -10.09 15.36
CA TYR A 47 2.78 -10.94 14.19
C TYR A 47 1.48 -10.62 13.46
N LYS A 48 1.29 -9.34 13.11
CA LYS A 48 0.15 -8.91 12.30
C LYS A 48 0.01 -9.78 11.05
N ARG A 49 -1.22 -10.18 10.76
CA ARG A 49 -1.55 -11.06 9.64
C ARG A 49 -1.50 -10.38 8.28
N PHE A 50 -0.96 -9.17 8.18
CA PHE A 50 -0.88 -8.44 6.93
C PHE A 50 0.45 -7.73 6.75
N THR A 51 0.79 -7.49 5.49
CA THR A 51 1.94 -6.69 5.08
C THR A 51 1.55 -5.76 3.95
N VAL A 52 2.16 -4.57 3.93
CA VAL A 52 2.01 -3.60 2.84
C VAL A 52 3.38 -3.34 2.26
N SER A 53 3.52 -3.51 0.95
CA SER A 53 4.79 -3.26 0.27
C SER A 53 5.06 -1.77 0.10
N VAL A 54 6.31 -1.45 -0.24
CA VAL A 54 6.67 -0.17 -0.84
C VAL A 54 5.95 0.02 -2.18
N ILE A 55 5.99 1.25 -2.70
CA ILE A 55 5.54 1.55 -4.06
C ILE A 55 6.62 1.07 -5.04
N TYR A 56 6.20 0.53 -6.18
CA TYR A 56 7.04 0.09 -7.27
C TYR A 56 6.78 0.91 -8.53
N HIS A 57 7.84 1.17 -9.28
CA HIS A 57 7.78 1.64 -10.66
C HIS A 57 8.26 0.51 -11.56
N GLY A 58 7.31 -0.20 -12.18
CA GLY A 58 7.58 -1.50 -12.81
C GLY A 58 8.08 -2.51 -11.77
N VAL A 59 9.30 -3.03 -11.97
CA VAL A 59 9.93 -3.98 -11.04
C VAL A 59 10.79 -3.32 -9.95
N LYS A 60 11.03 -2.00 -10.07
CA LYS A 60 11.95 -1.29 -9.16
C LYS A 60 11.20 -0.69 -7.98
N PRO A 61 11.60 -0.96 -6.73
CA PRO A 61 11.00 -0.29 -5.58
C PRO A 61 11.36 1.20 -5.60
N ALA A 62 10.36 2.06 -5.43
CA ALA A 62 10.52 3.49 -5.27
C ALA A 62 10.96 3.78 -3.83
N ILE A 63 12.25 3.58 -3.57
CA ILE A 63 12.89 3.80 -2.27
C ILE A 63 14.23 4.52 -2.44
N ASN A 64 14.60 5.32 -1.43
CA ASN A 64 15.91 5.97 -1.38
C ASN A 64 16.75 5.28 -0.30
N PHE A 65 17.57 4.31 -0.74
CA PHE A 65 18.42 3.52 0.14
C PHE A 65 19.49 4.33 0.89
N LYS A 66 19.82 5.54 0.42
CA LYS A 66 20.76 6.42 1.11
C LYS A 66 20.15 7.09 2.35
N GLY A 67 18.87 6.85 2.64
CA GLY A 67 18.17 7.26 3.87
C GLY A 67 18.02 8.78 4.06
N ARG A 68 18.66 9.59 3.21
CA ARG A 68 18.67 11.03 3.23
C ARG A 68 18.15 11.52 1.88
N GLY A 69 16.95 12.09 1.87
CA GLY A 69 16.35 12.71 0.68
C GLY A 69 14.95 12.21 0.39
N MET A 70 14.05 13.15 0.13
CA MET A 70 12.69 12.86 -0.32
C MET A 70 12.71 12.26 -1.73
N LEU A 71 11.76 11.39 -2.00
CA LEU A 71 11.50 10.84 -3.33
C LEU A 71 10.39 11.63 -4.01
N ARG A 72 10.50 11.78 -5.33
CA ARG A 72 9.43 12.37 -6.15
C ARG A 72 8.74 11.26 -6.94
N LEU A 73 7.46 11.04 -6.65
CA LEU A 73 6.59 10.23 -7.51
C LEU A 73 5.89 11.16 -8.49
N ARG A 74 5.91 10.81 -9.77
CA ARG A 74 5.48 11.66 -10.88
C ARG A 74 3.99 11.51 -11.15
N ALA A 75 3.34 12.62 -11.47
CA ALA A 75 1.99 12.64 -11.98
C ALA A 75 1.87 11.80 -13.26
N GLY A 76 0.72 11.17 -13.47
CA GLY A 76 0.42 10.38 -14.66
C GLY A 76 1.23 9.08 -14.81
N THR A 77 2.25 8.85 -13.97
CA THR A 77 3.06 7.63 -14.01
C THR A 77 2.34 6.52 -13.24
N PRO A 78 2.15 5.33 -13.83
CA PRO A 78 1.56 4.21 -13.12
C PRO A 78 2.57 3.61 -12.16
N TYR A 79 2.18 3.51 -10.90
CA TYR A 79 2.90 2.81 -9.85
C TYR A 79 2.07 1.64 -9.33
N THR A 80 2.73 0.72 -8.63
CA THR A 80 2.05 -0.42 -8.02
C THR A 80 2.47 -0.61 -6.56
N PHE A 81 1.58 -1.21 -5.76
CA PHE A 81 1.94 -1.74 -4.45
C PHE A 81 1.08 -2.98 -4.16
N THR A 82 1.49 -3.77 -3.17
CA THR A 82 0.82 -5.01 -2.81
C THR A 82 0.45 -5.02 -1.34
N VAL A 83 -0.70 -5.62 -1.05
CA VAL A 83 -1.13 -5.95 0.31
C VAL A 83 -1.27 -7.46 0.38
N SER A 84 -0.58 -8.08 1.33
CA SER A 84 -0.71 -9.51 1.58
C SER A 84 -1.37 -9.71 2.93
N TYR A 85 -2.30 -10.66 3.02
CA TYR A 85 -3.02 -11.03 4.24
C TYR A 85 -3.01 -12.54 4.43
N ILE A 86 -2.82 -13.00 5.66
CA ILE A 86 -2.84 -14.41 6.05
C ILE A 86 -4.24 -14.73 6.56
N GLY A 87 -4.98 -15.53 5.81
CA GLY A 87 -6.40 -15.84 6.03
C GLY A 87 -7.31 -15.25 4.95
N GLU A 88 -8.61 -15.30 5.20
CA GLU A 88 -9.61 -14.62 4.38
C GLU A 88 -9.43 -13.11 4.54
N PHE A 89 -9.28 -12.41 3.42
CA PHE A 89 -9.21 -10.95 3.43
C PHE A 89 -10.56 -10.42 3.92
N PRO A 90 -10.61 -9.36 4.75
CA PRO A 90 -11.88 -8.83 5.23
C PRO A 90 -12.87 -8.59 4.08
N HIS A 91 -14.06 -9.19 4.16
CA HIS A 91 -15.08 -9.07 3.12
C HIS A 91 -15.48 -7.62 2.83
N SER A 92 -15.32 -6.69 3.78
CA SER A 92 -15.56 -5.25 3.56
C SER A 92 -14.65 -4.67 2.47
N ILE A 93 -13.49 -5.28 2.25
CA ILE A 93 -12.48 -4.81 1.30
C ILE A 93 -12.63 -5.51 -0.05
N ILE A 94 -12.99 -6.80 -0.06
CA ILE A 94 -13.28 -7.54 -1.31
C ILE A 94 -14.65 -7.13 -1.88
N GLY A 95 -15.67 -6.94 -1.05
CA GLY A 95 -17.03 -6.59 -1.50
C GLY A 95 -17.14 -5.24 -2.21
N ALA A 96 -16.16 -4.35 -2.01
CA ALA A 96 -16.03 -3.11 -2.79
C ALA A 96 -15.57 -3.34 -4.25
N TRP A 97 -15.24 -4.58 -4.64
CA TRP A 97 -14.91 -4.98 -6.02
C TRP A 97 -16.08 -5.64 -6.76
N GLU A 98 -17.12 -6.09 -6.05
CA GLU A 98 -18.34 -6.65 -6.67
C GLU A 98 -19.40 -5.58 -6.97
N ALA A 99 -19.12 -4.33 -6.61
CA ALA A 99 -19.97 -3.18 -6.90
C ALA A 99 -19.30 -2.28 -7.96
N ASP A 100 -19.13 -2.82 -9.17
CA ASP A 100 -19.02 -2.10 -10.44
C ASP A 100 -19.40 -3.04 -11.60
#